data_AF-A0A841JQY5-F1
#
_entry.id   AF-A0A841JQY5-F1
#
_cell.length_a   1.000
_cell.length_b   1.000
_cell.length_c   1.000
_cell.angle_alpha   90.00
_cell.angle_beta   90.00
_cell.angle_gamma   90.00
#
_symmetry.space_group_name_H-M   'P 1'
#
loop_
_entity.id
_entity.type
_entity.pdbx_description
1 polymer ?
#
loop_
_entity_poly.entity_id
_entity_poly.type
_entity_poly.pdbx_seq_one_letter_code
_entity_poly.pdbx_strand_id
1 'polypeptide(L)'
;MSSTPIIPPGGTPPIPPHWREESDWIVLIEFLREDDAEDRVRGTEAIGYMFAYSQMTDTRMLALVGDPKEDAYELLFSFSSPVNKVEFLHLLQSNDATACEEFEILVPDPSEIEAAQPIARVLPEDVMRQVTVIAAMLFGGESDTIQ
;
A
#
# COMPACT_ATOMS: atom_id res chain seq x y z
N MET A 1 2.23 -22.06 22.92
CA MET A 1 3.63 -22.03 23.40
C MET A 1 4.30 -20.87 22.69
N SER A 2 4.67 -19.82 23.42
CA SER A 2 5.19 -18.57 22.84
C SER A 2 6.71 -18.65 22.78
N SER A 3 7.26 -18.70 21.57
CA SER A 3 8.71 -18.69 21.35
C SER A 3 9.20 -17.25 21.35
N THR A 4 9.60 -16.74 22.51
CA THR A 4 10.25 -15.43 22.60
C THR A 4 11.64 -15.53 21.97
N PRO A 5 11.99 -14.68 20.99
CA PRO A 5 13.33 -14.70 20.40
C PRO A 5 14.39 -14.37 21.46
N ILE A 6 15.41 -15.22 21.57
CA ILE A 6 16.55 -14.99 22.47
C ILE A 6 17.46 -13.95 21.81
N ILE A 7 17.44 -12.72 22.35
CA ILE A 7 18.39 -11.68 21.93
C ILE A 7 19.78 -12.07 22.48
N PRO A 8 20.82 -12.19 21.63
CA PRO A 8 22.17 -12.49 22.09
C PRO A 8 22.69 -11.36 23.00
N PRO A 9 23.46 -11.67 24.05
CA PRO A 9 23.97 -10.67 24.97
C PRO A 9 24.85 -9.67 24.22
N GLY A 10 24.40 -8.41 24.14
CA GLY A 10 25.07 -7.31 23.42
C GLY A 10 24.35 -6.84 22.14
N GLY A 11 23.28 -7.51 21.71
CA GLY A 11 22.42 -7.01 20.65
C GLY A 11 21.53 -5.88 21.16
N THR A 12 21.56 -4.70 20.53
CA THR A 12 20.54 -3.69 20.72
C THR A 12 19.18 -4.32 20.35
N PRO A 13 18.14 -4.20 21.20
CA PRO A 13 16.82 -4.67 20.81
C PRO A 13 16.41 -3.97 19.49
N PRO A 14 15.70 -4.68 18.60
CA PRO A 14 15.22 -4.06 17.36
C PRO A 14 14.39 -2.84 17.72
N ILE A 15 14.75 -1.68 17.15
CA ILE A 15 13.99 -0.45 17.33
C ILE A 15 12.65 -0.66 16.63
N PRO A 16 11.51 -0.56 17.33
CA PRO A 16 10.21 -0.68 16.70
C PRO A 16 10.07 0.34 15.56
N PRO A 17 9.34 0.00 14.50
CA PRO A 17 9.08 0.96 13.44
C PRO A 17 8.40 2.21 13.99
N HIS A 18 8.86 3.39 13.59
CA HIS A 18 8.35 4.67 14.11
C HIS A 18 6.89 4.95 13.72
N TRP A 19 6.34 4.19 12.76
CA TRP A 19 4.95 4.31 12.30
C TRP A 19 3.95 3.45 13.10
N ARG A 20 4.42 2.63 14.04
CA ARG A 20 3.57 1.76 14.86
C ARG A 20 2.48 2.51 15.65
N GLU A 21 2.72 3.76 15.98
CA GLU A 21 1.84 4.58 16.84
C GLU A 21 0.72 5.29 16.06
N GLU A 22 0.75 5.25 14.74
CA GLU A 22 -0.31 5.80 13.89
C GLU A 22 -1.61 4.99 14.09
N SER A 23 -2.77 5.65 14.19
CA SER A 23 -4.02 5.05 14.70
C SER A 23 -5.12 4.91 13.66
N ASP A 24 -4.88 5.34 12.43
CA ASP A 24 -5.86 5.51 11.37
C ASP A 24 -5.66 4.56 10.19
N TRP A 25 -4.87 3.50 10.42
CA TRP A 25 -4.54 2.49 9.43
C TRP A 25 -5.77 1.87 8.77
N ILE A 26 -5.65 1.65 7.46
CA ILE A 26 -6.49 0.73 6.69
C ILE A 26 -5.58 -0.20 5.88
N VAL A 27 -6.12 -1.34 5.47
CA VAL A 27 -5.46 -2.28 4.58
C VAL A 27 -6.39 -2.71 3.45
N LEU A 28 -5.83 -2.78 2.24
CA LEU A 28 -6.47 -3.29 1.03
C LEU A 28 -5.67 -4.51 0.54
N ILE A 29 -6.33 -5.46 -0.12
CA ILE A 29 -5.69 -6.64 -0.68
C ILE A 29 -5.74 -6.53 -2.20
N GLU A 30 -4.57 -6.57 -2.85
CA GLU A 30 -4.44 -6.58 -4.29
C GLU A 30 -3.80 -7.87 -4.77
N PHE A 31 -4.34 -8.42 -5.86
CA PHE A 31 -3.84 -9.65 -6.48
C PHE A 31 -3.01 -9.30 -7.72
N LEU A 32 -1.76 -9.76 -7.76
CA LEU A 32 -0.84 -9.53 -8.87
C LEU A 32 -0.47 -10.84 -9.55
N ARG A 33 -1.49 -11.63 -9.88
CA ARG A 33 -1.38 -12.98 -10.43
C ARG A 33 -0.52 -13.04 -11.68
N GLU A 34 0.53 -13.86 -11.67
CA GLU A 34 1.37 -14.04 -12.88
C GLU A 34 0.65 -14.81 -14.00
N ASP A 35 -0.37 -15.61 -13.66
CA ASP A 35 -1.16 -16.40 -14.61
C ASP A 35 -2.30 -15.62 -15.27
N ASP A 36 -2.62 -14.42 -14.79
CA ASP A 36 -3.62 -13.53 -15.34
C ASP A 36 -3.03 -12.14 -15.65
N ALA A 37 -2.63 -11.95 -16.90
CA ALA A 37 -2.02 -10.70 -17.34
C ALA A 37 -2.99 -9.50 -17.30
N GLU A 38 -4.30 -9.73 -17.50
CA GLU A 38 -5.27 -8.64 -17.47
C GLU A 38 -5.51 -8.18 -16.03
N ASP A 39 -5.67 -9.12 -15.12
CA ASP A 39 -5.86 -8.84 -13.70
C ASP A 39 -4.61 -8.20 -13.09
N ARG A 40 -3.42 -8.69 -13.43
CA ARG A 40 -2.15 -8.08 -12.99
C ARG A 40 -1.99 -6.65 -13.50
N VAL A 41 -2.41 -6.34 -14.73
CA VAL A 41 -2.39 -4.96 -15.25
C VAL A 41 -3.35 -4.08 -14.45
N ARG A 42 -4.56 -4.55 -14.15
CA ARG A 42 -5.53 -3.80 -13.35
C ARG A 42 -5.03 -3.56 -11.93
N GLY A 43 -4.52 -4.57 -11.23
CA GLY A 43 -3.94 -4.42 -9.90
C GLY A 43 -2.72 -3.49 -9.91
N THR A 44 -1.87 -3.56 -10.94
CA THR A 44 -0.74 -2.63 -11.11
C THR A 44 -1.23 -1.19 -11.31
N GLU A 45 -2.30 -1.00 -12.07
CA GLU A 45 -2.92 0.31 -12.26
C GLU A 45 -3.52 0.85 -10.96
N ALA A 46 -4.30 0.04 -10.24
CA ALA A 46 -4.86 0.35 -8.93
C ALA A 46 -3.78 0.83 -7.94
N ILE A 47 -2.71 0.05 -7.81
CA ILE A 47 -1.54 0.40 -6.98
C ILE A 47 -0.89 1.70 -7.46
N GLY A 48 -0.81 1.92 -8.77
CA GLY A 48 -0.31 3.17 -9.37
C GLY A 48 -1.09 4.41 -8.89
N TYR A 49 -2.41 4.38 -8.94
CA TYR A 49 -3.28 5.47 -8.46
C TYR A 49 -3.15 5.68 -6.95
N MET A 50 -3.20 4.61 -6.16
CA MET A 50 -3.05 4.69 -4.71
C MET A 50 -1.66 5.20 -4.30
N PHE A 51 -0.61 4.77 -5.02
CA PHE A 51 0.74 5.25 -4.81
C PHE A 51 0.86 6.74 -5.15
N ALA A 52 0.29 7.19 -6.27
CA ALA A 52 0.27 8.62 -6.60
C ALA A 52 -0.40 9.45 -5.50
N TYR A 53 -1.57 9.00 -5.01
CA TYR A 53 -2.25 9.63 -3.89
C TYR A 53 -1.37 9.70 -2.65
N SER A 54 -0.68 8.60 -2.33
CA SER A 54 0.22 8.51 -1.17
C SER A 54 1.30 9.60 -1.21
N GLN A 55 1.89 9.79 -2.39
CA GLN A 55 2.96 10.75 -2.62
C GLN A 55 2.43 12.21 -2.62
N MET A 56 1.23 12.46 -3.13
CA MET A 56 0.61 13.81 -3.16
C MET A 56 0.20 14.34 -1.79
N THR A 57 -0.17 13.43 -0.88
CA THR A 57 -0.84 13.80 0.39
C THR A 57 -0.01 13.52 1.63
N ASP A 58 1.25 13.09 1.47
CA ASP A 58 2.08 12.59 2.57
C ASP A 58 1.38 11.45 3.34
N THR A 59 0.56 10.66 2.63
CA THR A 59 -0.06 9.45 3.17
C THR A 59 0.98 8.35 3.12
N ARG A 60 1.20 7.69 4.24
CA ARG A 60 2.10 6.54 4.32
C ARG A 60 1.48 5.37 3.58
N MET A 61 2.25 4.76 2.68
CA MET A 61 1.90 3.52 2.01
C MET A 61 3.00 2.47 2.25
N LEU A 62 2.62 1.36 2.88
CA LEU A 62 3.47 0.19 3.10
C LEU A 62 2.82 -1.04 2.50
N ALA A 63 3.56 -2.14 2.42
CA ALA A 63 3.01 -3.40 1.96
C ALA A 63 3.50 -4.60 2.78
N LEU A 64 2.76 -5.69 2.65
CA LEU A 64 3.10 -7.05 3.06
C LEU A 64 2.81 -8.01 1.91
N VAL A 65 3.49 -9.16 1.95
CA VAL A 65 3.04 -10.31 1.16
C VAL A 65 1.91 -10.96 1.95
N GLY A 66 0.72 -11.04 1.34
CA GLY A 66 -0.44 -11.75 1.87
C GLY A 66 -0.27 -13.26 1.66
N ASP A 67 -1.24 -13.92 1.00
CA ASP A 67 -1.06 -15.32 0.57
C ASP A 67 -0.11 -15.39 -0.64
N PRO A 68 1.12 -15.93 -0.48
CA PRO A 68 2.07 -16.01 -1.59
C PRO A 68 1.65 -17.00 -2.69
N LYS A 69 0.64 -17.85 -2.44
CA LYS A 69 0.13 -18.79 -3.44
C LYS A 69 -0.89 -18.15 -4.37
N GLU A 70 -1.51 -17.07 -3.93
CA GLU A 70 -2.52 -16.33 -4.69
C GLU A 70 -1.94 -15.03 -5.27
N ASP A 71 -0.61 -14.81 -5.15
CA ASP A 71 0.05 -13.55 -5.50
C ASP A 71 -0.64 -12.34 -4.85
N ALA A 72 -1.08 -12.50 -3.60
CA ALA A 72 -1.80 -11.48 -2.86
C ALA A 72 -0.84 -10.56 -2.09
N TYR A 73 -1.11 -9.27 -2.15
CA TYR A 73 -0.35 -8.22 -1.48
C TYR A 73 -1.28 -7.36 -0.65
N GLU A 74 -0.92 -7.16 0.62
CA GLU A 74 -1.64 -6.26 1.51
C GLU A 74 -1.00 -4.89 1.44
N LEU A 75 -1.80 -3.86 1.12
CA LEU A 75 -1.39 -2.48 1.00
C LEU A 75 -1.92 -1.71 2.21
N LEU A 76 -1.01 -1.27 3.08
CA LEU A 76 -1.34 -0.59 4.32
C LEU A 76 -1.19 0.92 4.14
N PHE A 77 -2.22 1.66 4.54
CA PHE A 77 -2.26 3.12 4.44
C PHE A 77 -2.49 3.77 5.79
N SER A 78 -1.76 4.85 6.04
CA SER A 78 -1.95 5.72 7.21
C SER A 78 -1.83 7.17 6.77
N PHE A 79 -2.74 8.02 7.23
CA PHE A 79 -3.01 9.31 6.60
C PHE A 79 -2.45 10.46 7.43
N SER A 80 -1.85 11.43 6.75
CA SER A 80 -1.36 12.65 7.40
C SER A 80 -2.48 13.53 7.98
N SER A 81 -3.74 13.31 7.55
CA SER A 81 -4.91 13.97 8.11
C SER A 81 -6.21 13.16 7.91
N PRO A 82 -7.25 13.38 8.73
CA PRO A 82 -8.57 12.78 8.52
C PRO A 82 -9.21 13.17 7.18
N VAL A 83 -8.89 14.35 6.64
CA VAL A 83 -9.39 14.81 5.33
C VAL A 83 -8.81 13.94 4.23
N ASN A 84 -7.50 13.66 4.27
CA ASN A 84 -6.84 12.79 3.30
C ASN A 84 -7.40 11.36 3.38
N LYS A 85 -7.73 10.86 4.58
CA LYS A 85 -8.43 9.58 4.69
C LYS A 85 -9.77 9.59 3.96
N VAL A 86 -10.59 10.62 4.14
CA VAL A 86 -11.90 10.72 3.47
C VAL A 86 -11.74 10.81 1.95
N GLU A 87 -10.79 11.61 1.46
CA GLU A 87 -10.51 11.73 0.03
C GLU A 87 -9.95 10.43 -0.58
N PHE A 88 -9.12 9.69 0.16
CA PHE A 88 -8.66 8.37 -0.26
C PHE A 88 -9.81 7.38 -0.36
N LEU A 89 -10.71 7.35 0.63
CA LEU A 89 -11.92 6.51 0.56
C LEU A 89 -12.81 6.90 -0.62
N HIS A 90 -12.90 8.19 -0.96
CA HIS A 90 -13.61 8.63 -2.15
C HIS A 90 -12.92 8.18 -3.44
N LEU A 91 -11.58 8.20 -3.50
CA LEU A 91 -10.81 7.61 -4.62
C LEU A 91 -11.18 6.14 -4.82
N LEU A 92 -11.21 5.34 -3.75
CA LEU A 92 -11.60 3.92 -3.78
C LEU A 92 -13.05 3.69 -4.21
N GLN A 93 -13.91 4.72 -4.23
CA GLN A 93 -15.31 4.60 -4.63
C GLN A 93 -15.61 5.15 -6.03
N SER A 94 -14.78 6.07 -6.53
CA SER A 94 -15.09 6.88 -7.73
C SER A 94 -14.16 6.63 -8.92
N ASN A 95 -13.04 5.94 -8.71
CA ASN A 95 -12.09 5.64 -9.76
C ASN A 95 -12.19 4.15 -10.12
N ASP A 96 -12.49 3.87 -11.39
CA ASP A 96 -12.67 2.51 -11.91
C ASP A 96 -11.47 1.58 -11.65
N ALA A 97 -10.25 2.13 -11.59
CA ALA A 97 -9.04 1.35 -11.35
C ALA A 97 -8.86 0.97 -9.87
N THR A 98 -9.36 1.77 -8.92
CA THR A 98 -9.22 1.53 -7.48
C THR A 98 -10.55 1.18 -6.81
N ALA A 99 -11.59 0.94 -7.60
CA ALA A 99 -12.94 0.71 -7.10
C ALA A 99 -12.97 -0.56 -6.24
N CYS A 100 -13.28 -0.41 -4.94
CA CYS A 100 -13.46 -1.53 -4.03
C CYS A 100 -14.70 -1.32 -3.15
N GLU A 101 -15.28 -2.42 -2.68
CA GLU A 101 -16.42 -2.41 -1.78
C GLU A 101 -16.00 -2.07 -0.35
N GLU A 102 -16.90 -1.51 0.47
CA GLU A 102 -16.57 -1.08 1.84
C GLU A 102 -16.07 -2.24 2.72
N PHE A 103 -16.56 -3.46 2.49
CA PHE A 103 -16.13 -4.65 3.24
C PHE A 103 -14.72 -5.15 2.87
N GLU A 104 -14.15 -4.66 1.76
CA GLU A 104 -12.77 -4.96 1.33
C GLU A 104 -11.76 -4.03 1.99
N ILE A 105 -12.23 -2.95 2.63
CA ILE A 105 -11.43 -2.01 3.40
C ILE A 105 -11.34 -2.49 4.84
N LEU A 106 -10.20 -3.05 5.20
CA LEU A 106 -9.99 -3.67 6.51
C LEU A 106 -9.16 -2.79 7.44
N VAL A 107 -9.18 -3.12 8.73
CA VAL A 107 -8.26 -2.54 9.72
C VAL A 107 -7.16 -3.58 9.97
N PRO A 108 -5.88 -3.26 9.72
CA PRO A 108 -4.81 -4.22 9.93
C PRO A 108 -4.56 -4.48 11.41
N ASP A 109 -4.11 -5.70 11.71
CA ASP A 109 -3.68 -6.08 13.03
C ASP A 109 -2.32 -5.42 13.38
N PRO A 110 -2.02 -5.18 14.67
CA PRO A 110 -0.75 -4.56 15.07
C PRO A 110 0.51 -5.28 14.56
N SER A 111 0.46 -6.60 14.41
CA SER A 111 1.57 -7.38 13.85
C SER A 111 1.81 -7.12 12.37
N GLU A 112 0.76 -6.82 11.60
CA GLU A 112 0.86 -6.47 10.18
C GLU A 112 1.54 -5.11 10.04
N ILE A 113 1.10 -4.11 10.81
CA ILE A 113 1.70 -2.76 10.85
C ILE A 113 3.21 -2.84 11.21
N GLU A 114 3.57 -3.68 12.18
CA GLU A 114 4.96 -3.90 12.59
C GLU A 114 5.82 -4.57 11.50
N ALA A 115 5.24 -5.52 10.76
CA ALA A 115 5.94 -6.26 9.72
C ALA A 115 6.04 -5.49 8.39
N ALA A 116 5.13 -4.54 8.16
CA ALA A 116 4.99 -3.83 6.89
C ALA A 116 6.28 -3.14 6.45
N GLN A 117 6.54 -3.19 5.14
CA GLN A 117 7.76 -2.67 4.52
C GLN A 117 7.42 -1.63 3.45
N PRO A 118 8.37 -0.76 3.06
CA PRO A 118 8.20 0.09 1.87
C PRO A 118 7.80 -0.75 0.66
N ILE A 119 6.80 -0.31 -0.11
CA ILE A 119 6.21 -1.09 -1.21
C ILE A 119 7.26 -1.59 -2.22
N ALA A 120 8.30 -0.79 -2.47
CA ALA A 120 9.41 -1.13 -3.38
C ALA A 120 10.25 -2.34 -2.92
N ARG A 121 10.13 -2.78 -1.66
CA ARG A 121 10.79 -3.98 -1.14
C ARG A 121 9.91 -5.23 -1.19
N VAL A 122 8.61 -5.05 -1.44
CA VAL A 122 7.60 -6.11 -1.33
C VAL A 122 7.06 -6.48 -2.70
N LEU A 123 6.65 -5.47 -3.47
CA LEU A 123 6.05 -5.68 -4.79
C LEU A 123 7.10 -6.13 -5.81
N PRO A 124 6.70 -6.92 -6.84
CA PRO A 124 7.59 -7.32 -7.93
C PRO A 124 8.23 -6.12 -8.63
N GLU A 125 9.49 -6.25 -9.08
CA GLU A 125 10.25 -5.14 -9.65
C GLU A 125 9.60 -4.55 -10.92
N ASP A 126 9.06 -5.41 -11.78
CA ASP A 126 8.35 -5.02 -12.99
C ASP A 126 7.06 -4.26 -12.67
N VAL A 127 6.32 -4.68 -11.64
CA VAL A 127 5.12 -4.00 -11.14
C VAL A 127 5.50 -2.63 -10.58
N MET A 128 6.50 -2.56 -9.70
CA MET A 128 6.94 -1.30 -9.11
C MET A 128 7.40 -0.28 -10.15
N ARG A 129 8.05 -0.74 -11.22
CA ARG A 129 8.44 0.13 -12.34
C ARG A 129 7.21 0.75 -13.00
N GLN A 130 6.16 -0.05 -13.24
CA GLN A 130 4.92 0.43 -13.86
C GLN A 130 4.12 1.34 -12.92
N VAL A 131 3.98 0.96 -11.64
CA VAL A 131 3.38 1.78 -10.58
C VAL A 131 4.01 3.17 -10.54
N THR A 132 5.35 3.24 -10.60
CA THR A 132 6.08 4.50 -10.60
C THR A 132 5.77 5.34 -11.86
N VAL A 133 5.67 4.70 -13.02
CA VAL A 133 5.31 5.37 -14.29
C VAL A 133 3.89 5.93 -14.24
N ILE A 134 2.92 5.14 -13.76
CA ILE A 134 1.52 5.55 -13.63
C ILE A 134 1.42 6.73 -12.66
N ALA A 135 2.05 6.63 -11.48
CA ALA A 135 2.07 7.74 -10.53
C ALA A 135 2.68 9.01 -11.13
N ALA A 136 3.80 8.89 -11.85
CA ALA A 136 4.42 10.03 -12.53
C ALA A 136 3.52 10.68 -13.60
N MET A 137 2.75 9.88 -14.35
CA MET A 137 1.79 10.41 -15.33
C MET A 137 0.65 11.17 -14.64
N LEU A 138 0.16 10.69 -13.50
CA LEU A 138 -0.89 11.35 -12.73
C LEU A 138 -0.42 12.70 -12.17
N PHE A 139 0.86 12.82 -11.77
CA PHE A 139 1.46 14.12 -11.43
C PHE A 139 1.58 15.07 -12.62
N GLY A 140 1.89 14.55 -13.81
CA GLY A 140 2.05 15.35 -15.02
C GLY A 140 0.73 15.80 -15.66
N GLY A 141 -0.35 15.06 -15.42
CA GLY A 141 -1.67 15.29 -16.00
C GLY A 141 -2.38 16.57 -15.52
N GLU A 142 -1.94 17.19 -14.41
CA GLU A 142 -2.45 18.49 -13.96
C GLU A 142 -1.87 19.69 -14.73
N SER A 143 -0.87 19.49 -15.61
CA SER A 143 -0.21 20.59 -16.34
C SER A 143 -0.73 20.88 -17.75
N ASP A 144 -1.63 20.06 -18.32
CA ASP A 144 -2.18 20.28 -19.68
C ASP A 144 -3.50 21.06 -19.67
N THR A 145 -3.59 22.12 -18.85
CA THR A 145 -4.59 23.17 -19.04
C THR A 145 -3.96 24.55 -18.88
N ILE A 146 -3.08 24.93 -19.81
CA ILE A 146 -2.77 26.34 -20.07
C ILE A 146 -2.81 26.61 -21.58
N GLN A 147 -3.97 27.14 -21.98
CA GLN A 147 -4.32 28.03 -23.09
C GLN A 147 -3.92 27.67 -24.54
#